data_AF-A0A931KHG5-F1
#
_entry.id   AF-A0A931KHG5-F1
#
_cell.length_a   1.000
_cell.length_b   1.000
_cell.length_c   1.000
_cell.angle_alpha   90.00
_cell.angle_beta   90.00
_cell.angle_gamma   90.00
#
_symmetry.space_group_name_H-M   'P 1'
#
loop_
_entity.id
_entity.type
_entity.pdbx_description
1 polymer ?
#
loop_
_entity_poly.entity_id
_entity_poly.type
_entity_poly.pdbx_seq_one_letter_code
_entity_poly.pdbx_strand_id
1 'polypeptide(L)'
;MEDIIIALYSIIPFVIMMSYLPQIISLFKATTEEVRGISLSSWFIWVSTGFITLLYATFIMHDARFIFVSAVGFGCCAIITMLILIKRRRCKIPVVLAETTEHIAQ
;
A
#
# COMPACT_ATOMS: atom_id res chain seq x y z
N MET A 1 -19.18 17.83 23.66
CA MET A 1 -17.96 18.02 22.85
C MET A 1 -17.27 16.69 22.59
N GLU A 2 -17.10 15.87 23.62
CA GLU A 2 -16.53 14.51 23.51
C GLU A 2 -17.26 13.60 22.49
N ASP A 3 -18.60 13.52 22.55
CA ASP A 3 -19.37 12.68 21.62
C ASP A 3 -19.20 13.05 20.15
N ILE A 4 -19.02 14.35 19.87
CA ILE A 4 -18.77 14.85 18.51
C ILE A 4 -17.39 14.37 18.03
N ILE A 5 -16.37 14.45 18.90
CA ILE A 5 -15.02 13.97 18.58
C ILE A 5 -15.03 12.46 18.34
N ILE A 6 -15.75 11.70 19.17
CA ILE A 6 -15.91 10.25 19.00
C ILE A 6 -16.61 9.90 17.67
N ALA A 7 -17.68 10.62 17.33
CA ALA A 7 -18.40 10.43 16.08
C ALA A 7 -17.50 10.72 14.86
N LEU A 8 -16.77 11.85 14.88
CA LEU A 8 -15.81 12.20 13.84
C LEU A 8 -14.70 11.15 13.72
N TYR A 9 -14.15 10.71 14.86
CA TYR A 9 -13.10 9.70 14.92
C TYR A 9 -13.54 8.37 14.29
N SER A 10 -14.81 7.99 14.49
CA SER A 10 -15.39 6.76 13.94
C SER A 10 -15.54 6.79 12.41
N ILE A 11 -15.54 7.97 11.79
CA ILE A 11 -15.65 8.15 10.33
C ILE A 11 -14.27 8.10 9.64
N ILE A 12 -13.18 8.38 10.36
CA ILE A 12 -11.81 8.36 9.85
C ILE A 12 -11.42 7.09 9.07
N PRO A 13 -11.76 5.85 9.48
CA PRO A 13 -11.32 4.67 8.72
C PRO A 13 -11.96 4.64 7.32
N PHE A 14 -13.18 5.14 7.16
CA PHE A 14 -13.83 5.28 5.86
C PHE A 14 -13.16 6.35 5.01
N VAL A 15 -12.82 7.49 5.60
CA VAL A 15 -12.08 8.57 4.90
C VAL A 15 -10.72 8.07 4.43
N ILE A 16 -10.01 7.33 5.27
CA ILE A 16 -8.74 6.68 4.94
C ILE A 16 -8.93 5.76 3.73
N MET A 17 -9.89 4.85 3.80
CA MET A 17 -10.15 3.89 2.73
C MET A 17 -10.50 4.58 1.40
N MET A 18 -11.38 5.59 1.45
CA MET A 18 -11.75 6.38 0.27
C MET A 18 -10.57 7.18 -0.29
N SER A 19 -9.63 7.61 0.56
CA SER A 19 -8.44 8.35 0.13
C SER A 19 -7.42 7.47 -0.56
N TYR A 20 -7.27 6.21 -0.12
CA TYR A 20 -6.36 5.25 -0.74
C TYR A 20 -6.95 4.55 -1.97
N LEU A 21 -8.29 4.50 -2.09
CA LEU A 21 -8.96 3.79 -3.18
C LEU A 21 -8.56 4.29 -4.59
N PRO A 22 -8.48 5.60 -4.89
CA PRO A 22 -7.99 6.09 -6.18
C PRO A 22 -6.57 5.62 -6.50
N GLN A 23 -5.67 5.62 -5.50
CA GLN A 23 -4.30 5.16 -5.66
C GLN A 23 -4.23 3.67 -5.95
N ILE A 24 -5.05 2.86 -5.27
CA ILE A 24 -5.16 1.42 -5.50
C ILE A 24 -5.67 1.15 -6.92
N ILE A 25 -6.76 1.79 -7.33
CA ILE A 25 -7.33 1.65 -8.69
C ILE A 25 -6.32 2.09 -9.75
N SER A 26 -5.65 3.22 -9.53
CA SER A 26 -4.59 3.73 -10.41
C SER A 26 -3.47 2.70 -10.55
N LEU A 27 -3.00 2.12 -9.44
CA LEU A 27 -1.97 1.08 -9.47
C LEU A 27 -2.41 -0.19 -10.18
N PHE A 28 -3.68 -0.59 -10.08
CA PHE A 28 -4.19 -1.73 -10.84
C PHE A 28 -4.15 -1.48 -12.35
N LYS A 29 -4.49 -0.26 -12.79
CA LYS A 29 -4.52 0.13 -14.21
C LYS A 29 -3.16 0.54 -14.78
N ALA A 30 -2.24 1.01 -13.92
CA ALA A 30 -0.95 1.55 -14.34
C ALA A 30 -0.06 0.50 -15.04
N THR A 31 0.65 0.95 -16.06
CA THR A 31 1.75 0.23 -16.68
C THR A 31 2.94 0.12 -15.73
N THR A 32 3.86 -0.78 -16.03
CA THR A 32 5.02 -0.99 -15.14
C THR A 32 5.99 0.20 -15.14
N GLU A 33 6.08 0.94 -16.24
CA GLU A 33 6.90 2.15 -16.33
C GLU A 33 6.36 3.26 -15.43
N GLU A 34 5.04 3.48 -15.42
CA GLU A 34 4.39 4.44 -14.53
C GLU A 34 4.64 4.07 -13.04
N VAL A 35 4.62 2.78 -12.71
CA VAL A 35 4.90 2.30 -11.35
C VAL A 35 6.38 2.47 -10.94
N ARG A 36 7.32 2.58 -11.90
CA ARG A 36 8.74 2.88 -11.60
C ARG A 36 8.93 4.31 -11.09
N GLY A 37 8.06 5.25 -11.45
CA GLY A 37 8.10 6.63 -10.94
C GLY A 37 7.70 6.76 -9.46
N ILE A 38 7.00 5.78 -8.90
CA ILE A 38 6.48 5.84 -7.53
C ILE A 38 7.56 5.50 -6.51
N SER A 39 7.81 6.34 -5.51
CA SER A 39 8.83 6.07 -4.49
C SER A 39 8.44 4.88 -3.59
N LEU A 40 9.06 3.72 -3.82
CA LEU A 40 8.86 2.53 -2.98
C LEU A 40 9.35 2.75 -1.55
N SER A 41 10.43 3.52 -1.36
CA SER A 41 10.96 3.86 -0.03
C SER A 41 9.96 4.64 0.80
N SER A 42 9.24 5.58 0.19
CA SER A 42 8.19 6.34 0.89
C SER A 42 7.07 5.43 1.37
N TRP A 43 6.61 4.49 0.51
CA TRP A 43 5.58 3.54 0.89
C TRP A 43 6.02 2.55 1.98
N PHE A 44 7.30 2.14 1.97
CA PHE A 44 7.87 1.35 3.07
C PHE A 44 7.88 2.11 4.41
N ILE A 45 8.19 3.40 4.39
CA ILE A 45 8.10 4.25 5.59
C ILE A 45 6.67 4.27 6.11
N TRP A 46 5.68 4.49 5.24
CA TRP A 46 4.26 4.49 5.63
C TRP A 46 3.79 3.15 6.20
N VAL A 47 4.22 2.02 5.63
CA VAL A 47 3.94 0.69 6.16
C VAL A 47 4.58 0.51 7.54
N SER A 48 5.84 0.91 7.69
CA SER A 48 6.59 0.74 8.95
C SER A 48 5.99 1.58 10.07
N THR A 49 5.69 2.85 9.80
CA THR A 49 5.02 3.74 10.75
C THR A 49 3.62 3.22 11.10
N GLY A 50 2.83 2.81 10.10
CA GLY A 50 1.50 2.24 10.34
C GLY A 50 1.55 0.96 11.18
N PHE A 51 2.54 0.09 10.93
CA PHE A 51 2.76 -1.13 11.70
C PHE A 51 3.10 -0.82 13.16
N ILE A 52 4.07 0.08 13.41
CA ILE A 52 4.45 0.50 14.76
C ILE A 52 3.26 1.13 15.49
N THR A 53 2.49 1.98 14.82
CA THR A 53 1.27 2.58 15.39
C THR A 53 0.23 1.53 15.74
N LEU A 54 0.02 0.53 14.88
CA LEU A 54 -0.91 -0.57 15.15
C LEU A 54 -0.45 -1.42 16.35
N LEU A 55 0.85 -1.72 16.45
CA LEU A 55 1.41 -2.41 17.62
C LEU A 55 1.17 -1.59 18.89
N TYR A 56 1.48 -0.29 18.86
CA TYR A 56 1.27 0.60 20.00
C TYR A 56 -0.22 0.67 20.40
N ALA A 57 -1.12 0.80 19.42
CA ALA A 57 -2.57 0.79 19.65
C ALA A 57 -3.03 -0.50 20.33
N THR A 58 -2.51 -1.64 19.87
CA THR A 58 -2.96 -2.97 20.29
C THR A 58 -2.41 -3.37 21.65
N PHE A 59 -1.12 -3.14 21.89
CA PHE A 59 -0.42 -3.65 23.07
C PHE A 59 -0.27 -2.63 24.21
N ILE A 60 -0.44 -1.34 23.93
CA ILE A 60 -0.26 -0.28 24.93
C ILE A 60 -1.57 0.47 25.19
N MET A 61 -2.23 1.00 24.15
CA MET A 61 -3.44 1.82 24.34
C MET A 61 -4.70 0.98 24.62
N HIS A 62 -4.80 -0.22 24.05
CA HIS A 62 -5.98 -1.09 24.15
C HIS A 62 -7.31 -0.43 23.71
N ASP A 63 -7.25 0.62 22.88
CA ASP A 63 -8.44 1.29 22.34
C ASP A 63 -8.84 0.63 21.01
N ALA A 64 -9.98 -0.08 21.02
CA ALA A 64 -10.51 -0.80 19.86
C ALA A 64 -10.74 0.11 18.63
N ARG A 65 -11.15 1.36 18.82
CA ARG A 65 -11.38 2.31 17.72
C ARG A 65 -10.04 2.74 17.12
N PHE A 66 -9.07 3.08 17.96
CA PHE A 66 -7.72 3.45 17.49
C PHE A 66 -7.02 2.29 16.79
N ILE A 67 -7.20 1.05 17.30
CA ILE A 67 -6.72 -0.17 16.66
C ILE A 67 -7.34 -0.33 15.28
N PHE A 68 -8.67 -0.19 15.16
CA PHE A 68 -9.36 -0.33 13.88
C PHE A 68 -8.90 0.69 12.85
N VAL A 69 -8.82 1.97 13.24
CA VAL A 69 -8.34 3.05 12.34
C VAL A 69 -6.91 2.80 11.89
N SER A 70 -6.03 2.43 12.82
CA SER A 70 -4.63 2.14 12.53
C SER A 70 -4.47 0.92 11.64
N ALA A 71 -5.28 -0.12 11.85
CA ALA A 71 -5.28 -1.34 11.04
C ALA A 71 -5.72 -1.07 9.60
N VAL A 72 -6.76 -0.25 9.40
CA VAL A 72 -7.23 0.14 8.06
C VAL A 72 -6.16 0.96 7.33
N GLY A 73 -5.55 1.93 8.00
CA GLY A 73 -4.46 2.73 7.43
C GLY A 73 -3.24 1.89 7.05
N PHE A 74 -2.79 1.03 7.97
CA PHE A 74 -1.69 0.09 7.73
C PHE A 74 -2.01 -0.85 6.55
N GLY A 75 -3.21 -1.43 6.52
CA GLY A 75 -3.65 -2.33 5.46
C GLY A 75 -3.63 -1.67 4.08
N CYS A 76 -4.13 -0.43 3.97
CA CYS A 76 -4.10 0.31 2.71
C CYS A 76 -2.67 0.57 2.22
N CYS A 77 -1.78 1.03 3.11
CA CYS A 77 -0.37 1.24 2.78
C CYS A 77 0.33 -0.07 2.37
N ALA A 78 0.03 -1.17 3.07
CA ALA A 78 0.60 -2.48 2.77
C ALA A 78 0.15 -2.98 1.39
N ILE A 79 -1.15 -2.85 1.06
CA ILE A 79 -1.70 -3.20 -0.25
C ILE A 79 -1.01 -2.40 -1.35
N ILE A 80 -0.89 -1.08 -1.20
CA ILE A 80 -0.24 -0.23 -2.19
C ILE A 80 1.23 -0.63 -2.39
N THR A 81 1.96 -0.82 -1.29
CA THR A 81 3.37 -1.25 -1.33
C THR A 81 3.51 -2.60 -2.06
N MET A 82 2.62 -3.55 -1.76
CA MET A 82 2.60 -4.86 -2.39
C MET A 82 2.29 -4.78 -3.89
N LEU A 83 1.33 -3.96 -4.31
CA LEU A 83 1.01 -3.74 -5.72
C LEU A 83 2.21 -3.15 -6.49
N ILE A 84 2.89 -2.16 -5.91
CA ILE A 84 4.11 -1.57 -6.47
C ILE A 84 5.19 -2.65 -6.63
N LEU A 85 5.42 -3.46 -5.60
CA LEU A 85 6.41 -4.54 -5.61
C LEU A 85 6.11 -5.60 -6.68
N ILE A 86 4.86 -6.07 -6.76
CA ILE A 86 4.45 -7.09 -7.73
C ILE A 86 4.67 -6.57 -9.15
N LYS A 87 4.22 -5.34 -9.45
CA LYS A 87 4.37 -4.77 -10.80
C LYS A 87 5.84 -4.56 -11.16
N ARG A 88 6.66 -4.02 -10.25
CA ARG A 88 8.11 -3.88 -10.48
C ARG A 88 8.82 -5.20 -10.71
N ARG A 89 8.43 -6.27 -10.01
CA ARG A 89 9.01 -7.61 -10.20
C ARG A 89 8.64 -8.19 -11.57
N ARG A 90 7.41 -7.97 -12.07
CA ARG A 90 7.01 -8.41 -13.41
C ARG A 90 7.83 -7.75 -14.53
N CYS A 91 8.34 -6.53 -14.34
CA CYS A 91 9.29 -5.92 -15.29
C CYS A 91 10.72 -6.49 -15.22
N LYS A 92 11.09 -7.16 -14.13
CA LYS A 92 12.38 -7.90 -14.05
C LYS A 92 12.31 -9.26 -14.75
N ILE A 93 11.17 -9.58 -15.36
CA ILE A 93 11.04 -10.64 -16.35
C ILE A 93 11.08 -10.01 -17.77
N PRO A 94 12.24 -9.54 -18.30
CA PRO A 94 12.31 -9.19 -19.71
C PRO A 94 13.47 -9.90 -20.44
N VAL A 95 13.23 -10.17 -21.73
CA VAL A 95 14.24 -10.15 -22.81
C VAL A 95 15.22 -11.33 -22.94
N VAL A 96 15.56 -12.09 -21.90
CA VAL A 96 16.52 -13.24 -22.07
C VAL A 96 15.97 -14.35 -22.99
N LEU A 97 14.65 -14.53 -23.03
CA LEU A 97 14.03 -15.53 -23.92
C LEU A 97 13.90 -15.06 -25.37
N ALA A 98 14.04 -13.77 -25.67
CA ALA A 98 13.91 -13.24 -27.02
C ALA A 98 15.23 -13.32 -27.81
N GLU A 99 16.38 -13.08 -27.17
CA GLU A 99 17.70 -13.17 -27.80
C GLU A 99 18.14 -14.62 -28.06
N THR A 100 17.69 -15.57 -27.23
CA THR A 100 18.11 -16.99 -27.36
C THR A 100 17.40 -17.69 -28.53
N THR A 101 16.19 -17.27 -28.90
CA THR A 101 15.46 -17.84 -30.05
C THR A 101 16.00 -17.40 -31.40
N GLU A 102 16.61 -16.21 -31.50
CA GLU A 102 17.24 -15.77 -32.76
C GLU A 102 18.57 -16.47 -33.02
N HIS A 103 19.34 -16.78 -31.97
CA HIS A 103 20.64 -17.44 -32.12
C HIS A 103 20.59 -18.95 -32.40
N ILE A 104 19.44 -19.61 -32.17
CA ILE A 104 19.23 -21.04 -32.48
C ILE A 104 18.65 -21.22 -33.90
N ALA A 105 18.15 -20.14 -34.52
CA ALA A 105 17.55 -20.16 -35.85
C ALA A 105 18.51 -19.74 -36.99
N GLN A 106 19.79 -19.51 -36.69
CA GLN A 106 20.88 -19.28 -37.65
C GLN A 106 21.84 -20.47 -37.67
#